data_AF-A0A0F7PCD3-F1
#
_entry.id   AF-A0A0F7PCD3-F1
#
_cell.length_a   1.000
_cell.length_b   1.000
_cell.length_c   1.000
_cell.angle_alpha   90.00
_cell.angle_beta   90.00
_cell.angle_gamma   90.00
#
_symmetry.space_group_name_H-M   'P 1'
#
loop_
_entity.id
_entity.type
_entity.pdbx_description
1 polymer ?
#
loop_
_entity_poly.entity_id
_entity_poly.type
_entity_poly.pdbx_seq_one_letter_code
_entity_poly.pdbx_strand_id
1 'polypeptide(L)'
;MRLSSLPDRPVTQAEVAALNESDRLAMAVPVAQEDATRADDGRPVTITDQLILATDAWVVGLVYGAEWQTVERVEIDDPKTERFEALQTCEGAIEGHVDQS
;
A
#
# COMPACT_ATOMS: atom_id res chain seq x y z
N MET A 1 -9.01 -1.38 9.23
CA MET A 1 -8.33 -2.57 8.66
C MET A 1 -7.13 -2.89 9.56
N ARG A 2 -6.77 -4.17 9.75
CA ARG A 2 -5.54 -4.53 10.48
C ARG A 2 -4.50 -4.94 9.44
N LEU A 3 -3.24 -4.54 9.57
CA LEU A 3 -2.16 -4.91 8.63
C LEU A 3 -2.03 -6.42 8.45
N SER A 4 -2.40 -7.18 9.49
CA SER A 4 -2.49 -8.65 9.45
C SER A 4 -3.46 -9.23 8.42
N SER A 5 -4.23 -8.40 7.69
CA SER A 5 -5.06 -8.86 6.57
C SER A 5 -4.32 -8.88 5.23
N LEU A 6 -3.14 -8.28 5.15
CA LEU A 6 -2.30 -8.38 3.96
C LEU A 6 -1.61 -9.75 3.94
N PRO A 7 -1.38 -10.32 2.75
CA PRO A 7 -0.63 -11.56 2.62
C PRO A 7 0.82 -11.35 3.06
N ASP A 8 1.47 -12.40 3.54
CA ASP A 8 2.90 -12.40 3.92
C ASP A 8 3.79 -12.51 2.68
N ARG A 9 3.59 -11.57 1.74
CA ARG A 9 4.29 -11.37 0.48
C ARG A 9 3.86 -10.03 -0.16
N PRO A 10 4.59 -9.54 -1.17
CA PRO A 10 4.09 -8.47 -2.05
C PRO A 10 2.71 -8.81 -2.61
N VAL A 11 1.89 -7.77 -2.76
CA VAL A 11 0.51 -7.92 -3.26
C VAL A 11 0.49 -7.78 -4.77
N THR A 12 -0.34 -8.59 -5.42
CA THR A 12 -0.56 -8.53 -6.86
C THR A 12 -1.46 -7.36 -7.23
N GLN A 13 -1.39 -6.89 -8.48
CA GLN A 13 -2.30 -5.86 -8.98
C GLN A 13 -3.78 -6.24 -8.84
N ALA A 14 -4.12 -7.52 -9.01
CA ALA A 14 -5.48 -8.02 -8.82
C ALA A 14 -5.93 -7.93 -7.35
N GLU A 15 -5.04 -8.17 -6.40
CA GLU A 15 -5.33 -8.00 -4.97
C GLU A 15 -5.48 -6.52 -4.60
N VAL A 16 -4.70 -5.62 -5.20
CA VAL A 16 -4.89 -4.17 -5.04
C VAL A 16 -6.24 -3.72 -5.59
N ALA A 17 -6.68 -4.25 -6.72
CA ALA A 17 -8.03 -3.99 -7.24
C ALA A 17 -9.11 -4.48 -6.26
N ALA A 18 -8.97 -5.70 -5.73
CA ALA A 18 -9.90 -6.23 -4.74
C ALA A 18 -9.93 -5.42 -3.43
N LEU A 19 -8.80 -4.83 -3.02
CA LEU A 19 -8.76 -3.91 -1.88
C LEU A 19 -9.58 -2.63 -2.14
N ASN A 20 -9.48 -2.07 -3.35
CA ASN A 20 -10.24 -0.90 -3.78
C ASN A 20 -11.74 -1.17 -3.95
N GLU A 21 -12.12 -2.42 -4.24
CA GLU A 21 -13.52 -2.86 -4.28
C GLU A 21 -14.11 -3.11 -2.88
N SER A 22 -13.29 -3.08 -1.83
CA SER A 22 -13.77 -3.31 -0.46
C SER A 22 -14.36 -2.03 0.15
N ASP A 23 -15.50 -2.15 0.84
CA ASP A 23 -16.14 -1.03 1.55
C ASP A 23 -15.35 -0.50 2.77
N ARG A 24 -14.16 -1.06 3.04
CA ARG A 24 -13.35 -0.74 4.23
C ARG A 24 -12.29 0.31 3.96
N LEU A 25 -11.96 0.54 2.70
CA LEU A 25 -10.95 1.46 2.25
C LEU A 25 -11.62 2.48 1.33
N ALA A 26 -11.19 3.72 1.43
CA ALA A 26 -11.49 4.69 0.40
C ALA A 26 -10.61 4.43 -0.85
N MET A 27 -9.37 3.96 -0.63
CA MET A 27 -8.41 3.70 -1.70
C MET A 27 -7.24 2.81 -1.23
N ALA A 28 -6.68 2.05 -2.17
CA ALA A 28 -5.37 1.42 -2.08
C ALA A 28 -4.54 1.79 -3.33
N VAL A 29 -3.32 2.29 -3.13
CA VAL A 29 -2.43 2.78 -4.20
C VAL A 29 -1.09 2.04 -4.15
N PRO A 30 -0.69 1.35 -5.24
CA PRO A 30 0.68 0.84 -5.36
C PRO A 30 1.62 2.02 -5.65
N VAL A 31 2.72 2.14 -4.90
CA VAL A 31 3.71 3.22 -5.10
C VAL A 31 4.75 2.82 -6.15
N ALA A 32 5.27 1.59 -6.04
CA ALA A 32 6.16 0.98 -7.01
C ALA A 32 5.54 -0.32 -7.54
N GLN A 33 5.81 -0.64 -8.81
CA GLN A 33 5.35 -1.89 -9.41
C GLN A 33 6.50 -2.62 -10.09
N GLU A 34 6.52 -3.93 -9.94
CA GLU A 34 7.49 -4.79 -10.60
C GLU A 34 6.81 -6.02 -11.21
N ASP A 35 7.41 -6.55 -12.27
CA ASP A 35 6.99 -7.80 -12.87
C ASP A 35 7.69 -8.97 -12.17
N ALA A 36 6.89 -9.94 -11.73
CA ALA A 36 7.32 -11.16 -11.08
C ALA A 36 6.74 -12.39 -11.78
N THR A 37 7.21 -13.57 -11.37
CA THR A 37 6.67 -14.85 -11.82
C THR A 37 5.99 -15.53 -10.64
N ARG A 38 4.73 -15.91 -10.81
CA ARG A 38 3.99 -16.61 -9.76
C ARG A 38 4.57 -18.00 -9.54
N ALA A 39 4.84 -18.36 -8.28
CA ALA A 39 5.54 -19.59 -7.93
C ALA A 39 4.73 -20.87 -8.17
N ASP A 40 3.40 -20.78 -8.20
CA ASP A 40 2.48 -21.91 -8.33
C ASP A 40 2.27 -22.36 -9.79
N ASP A 41 2.13 -21.43 -10.73
CA ASP A 41 1.78 -21.69 -12.13
C ASP A 41 2.77 -21.12 -13.15
N GLY A 42 3.80 -20.41 -12.68
CA GLY A 42 4.86 -19.85 -13.53
C GLY A 42 4.41 -18.68 -14.41
N ARG A 43 3.23 -18.11 -14.18
CA ARG A 43 2.72 -17.00 -15.00
C ARG A 43 3.30 -15.66 -14.56
N PRO A 44 3.54 -14.74 -15.50
CA PRO A 44 3.88 -13.36 -15.17
C PRO A 44 2.77 -12.71 -14.34
N VAL A 45 3.16 -11.93 -13.35
CA VAL A 45 2.25 -11.16 -12.49
C VAL A 45 2.93 -9.87 -12.06
N THR A 46 2.20 -8.76 -12.10
CA THR A 46 2.68 -7.49 -11.56
C THR A 46 2.35 -7.41 -10.08
N ILE A 47 3.34 -7.08 -9.28
CA ILE A 47 3.25 -6.98 -7.82
C ILE A 47 3.71 -5.61 -7.32
N THR A 48 3.41 -5.33 -6.07
CA THR A 48 3.98 -4.21 -5.32
C THR A 48 4.34 -4.65 -3.91
N ASP A 49 5.51 -4.22 -3.45
CA ASP A 49 5.99 -4.27 -2.08
C ASP A 49 5.77 -2.94 -1.34
N GLN A 50 5.19 -1.93 -1.99
CA GLN A 50 5.01 -0.58 -1.47
C GLN A 50 3.59 -0.08 -1.71
N LEU A 51 2.83 0.11 -0.63
CA LEU A 51 1.40 0.34 -0.69
C LEU A 51 0.99 1.52 0.19
N ILE A 52 0.13 2.39 -0.33
CA ILE A 52 -0.59 3.37 0.47
C ILE A 52 -2.05 2.95 0.60
N LEU A 53 -2.56 2.89 1.83
CA LEU A 53 -3.97 2.63 2.11
C LEU A 53 -4.62 3.87 2.73
N ALA A 54 -5.82 4.20 2.28
CA ALA A 54 -6.57 5.34 2.78
C ALA A 54 -7.98 4.95 3.21
N THR A 55 -8.44 5.60 4.27
CA THR A 55 -9.84 5.63 4.72
C THR A 55 -10.30 7.08 4.81
N ASP A 56 -11.49 7.31 5.34
CA ASP A 56 -11.98 8.66 5.67
C ASP A 56 -11.43 9.21 7.00
N ALA A 57 -10.57 8.47 7.70
CA ALA A 57 -9.98 8.92 8.97
C ALA A 57 -8.45 8.90 8.97
N TRP A 58 -7.81 8.20 8.03
CA TRP A 58 -6.35 8.10 7.97
C TRP A 58 -5.85 7.65 6.61
N VAL A 59 -4.57 7.94 6.37
CA VAL A 59 -3.74 7.40 5.29
C VAL A 59 -2.52 6.73 5.92
N VAL A 60 -2.11 5.57 5.40
CA VAL A 60 -0.93 4.83 5.89
C VAL A 60 -0.08 4.37 4.72
N GLY A 61 1.23 4.62 4.81
CA GLY A 61 2.24 4.09 3.91
C GLY A 61 2.84 2.80 4.46
N LEU A 62 2.99 1.79 3.60
CA LEU A 62 3.44 0.45 3.95
C LEU A 62 4.56 -0.02 3.01
N VAL A 63 5.53 -0.74 3.58
CA VAL A 63 6.60 -1.42 2.82
C VAL A 63 6.65 -2.88 3.27
N TYR A 64 6.85 -3.79 2.32
CA TYR A 64 7.09 -5.20 2.57
C TYR A 64 8.59 -5.49 2.50
N GLY A 65 9.14 -5.99 3.61
CA GLY A 65 10.50 -6.53 3.68
C GLY A 65 10.46 -8.00 4.09
N ALA A 66 10.70 -8.25 5.39
CA ALA A 66 10.43 -9.56 6.00
C ALA A 66 8.94 -9.75 6.37
N GLU A 67 8.26 -8.65 6.66
CA GLU A 67 6.83 -8.55 6.91
C GLU A 67 6.34 -7.17 6.45
N TRP A 68 5.02 -6.95 6.40
CA TRP A 68 4.48 -5.62 6.13
C TRP A 68 4.70 -4.69 7.32
N GLN A 69 5.36 -3.56 7.07
CA GLN A 69 5.65 -2.55 8.07
C GLN A 69 4.99 -1.23 7.71
N THR A 70 4.48 -0.53 8.74
CA THR A 70 4.05 0.86 8.58
C THR A 70 5.26 1.77 8.64
N VAL A 71 5.48 2.53 7.57
CA VAL A 71 6.53 3.55 7.51
C VAL A 71 6.00 4.93 7.91
N GLU A 72 4.72 5.22 7.62
CA GLU A 72 4.08 6.47 7.98
C GLU A 72 2.57 6.29 8.14
N ARG A 73 1.97 7.06 9.05
CA ARG A 73 0.53 7.09 9.28
C ARG A 73 0.08 8.51 9.61
N VAL A 74 -0.75 9.06 8.73
CA VAL A 74 -1.34 10.38 8.88
C VAL A 74 -2.82 10.23 9.19
N GLU A 75 -3.26 10.71 10.35
CA GLU A 75 -4.70 10.87 10.64
C GLU A 75 -5.24 12.09 9.90
N ILE A 76 -6.49 12.02 9.42
CA ILE A 76 -7.16 13.10 8.69
C ILE A 76 -8.56 13.32 9.26
N ASP A 77 -8.99 14.57 9.31
CA ASP A 77 -10.30 14.97 9.81
C ASP A 77 -11.27 15.32 8.66
N ASP A 78 -10.78 15.98 7.61
CA ASP A 78 -11.53 16.23 6.37
C ASP A 78 -10.86 15.57 5.15
N PRO A 79 -11.35 14.40 4.72
CA PRO A 79 -10.76 13.68 3.59
C PRO A 79 -10.82 14.42 2.25
N LYS A 80 -11.68 15.44 2.11
CA LYS A 80 -11.77 16.20 0.85
C LYS A 80 -10.62 17.19 0.69
N THR A 81 -10.07 17.67 1.80
CA THR A 81 -9.00 18.68 1.80
C THR A 81 -7.65 18.08 2.17
N GLU A 82 -7.61 17.12 3.09
CA GLU A 82 -6.35 16.65 3.70
C GLU A 82 -5.80 15.38 3.05
N ARG A 83 -6.63 14.58 2.39
CA ARG A 83 -6.21 13.26 1.87
C ARG A 83 -5.06 13.36 0.88
N PHE A 84 -5.06 14.37 0.01
CA PHE A 84 -3.99 14.53 -0.97
C PHE A 84 -2.64 14.80 -0.32
N GLU A 85 -2.58 15.70 0.66
CA GLU A 85 -1.36 16.00 1.41
C GLU A 85 -0.88 14.81 2.25
N ALA A 86 -1.83 14.05 2.82
CA ALA A 86 -1.54 12.83 3.55
C ALA A 86 -0.98 11.71 2.63
N LEU A 87 -1.49 11.58 1.40
CA LEU A 87 -0.95 10.67 0.38
C LEU A 87 0.49 11.04 0.03
N GLN A 88 0.77 12.31 -0.25
CA GLN A 88 2.14 12.78 -0.57
C GLN A 88 3.12 12.57 0.59
N THR A 89 2.66 12.78 1.82
CA THR A 89 3.48 12.54 3.02
C THR A 89 3.84 11.06 3.16
N CYS A 90 2.87 10.17 2.94
CA CYS A 90 3.11 8.74 2.98
C CYS A 90 4.01 8.26 1.82
N GLU A 91 3.82 8.80 0.61
CA GLU A 91 4.66 8.51 -0.55
C GLU A 91 6.12 8.90 -0.30
N GLY A 92 6.37 10.13 0.16
CA GLY A 92 7.72 10.59 0.48
C GLY A 92 8.38 9.79 1.63
N ALA A 93 7.60 9.32 2.60
CA ALA A 93 8.12 8.46 3.66
C ALA A 93 8.51 7.06 3.15
N ILE A 94 7.76 6.51 2.20
CA ILE A 94 8.08 5.24 1.52
C ILE A 94 9.38 5.41 0.73
N GLU A 95 9.48 6.43 -0.12
CA GLU A 95 10.68 6.69 -0.92
C GLU A 95 11.92 6.87 -0.03
N GLY A 96 11.80 7.67 1.03
CA GLY A 96 12.88 7.88 1.99
C GLY A 96 13.26 6.63 2.79
N HIS A 97 12.37 5.65 2.93
CA HIS A 97 12.66 4.36 3.57
C HIS A 97 13.46 3.44 2.64
N VAL A 98 13.10 3.40 1.35
CA VAL A 98 13.79 2.59 0.34
C VAL A 98 15.24 3.06 0.15
N ASP A 99 15.50 4.36 0.17
CA ASP A 99 16.85 4.93 0.05
C ASP A 99 17.82 4.54 1.20
N GLN A 100 17.29 4.06 2.33
CA GLN A 100 18.06 3.69 3.53
C GLN A 100 18.27 2.17 3.66
N SER A 101 17.72 1.38 2.75
CA SER A 101 17.70 -0.09 2.76
C SER A 101 18.77 -0.68 1.84
#